data_AF-A0A6N6KMJ2-F1
#
_entry.id   AF-A0A6N6KMJ2-F1
#
_cell.length_a   1.000
_cell.length_b   1.000
_cell.length_c   1.000
_cell.angle_alpha   90.00
_cell.angle_beta   90.00
_cell.angle_gamma   90.00
#
_symmetry.space_group_name_H-M   'P 1'
#
loop_
_entity.id
_entity.type
_entity.pdbx_description
1 polymer ?
#
loop_
_entity_poly.entity_id
_entity_poly.type
_entity_poly.pdbx_seq_one_letter_code
_entity_poly.pdbx_strand_id
1 'polypeptide(L)'
;MKVLLFSNQGLSVPHLGIELEILEALKAEGHEVDIVKCNSKVNGCYFNPAYNLPGCAICEARSDVFYRKIGFDANRIFRMKWYEEALNFNAPFFDTLNDLFEFNYKDANLGLGVASSIISVQRDYDVSSHTFGQLIEQQLRSAINVYLNFEHFVERFKPDYIYLFNGRFAETHALIELAQQKGIPFRTFEKGATYLTYEIYDNCLPHSIKTRQMNIDYYWENADEKERVETAEAWFYDKVQGTHKNDKSYLDKMEKGRLPENFDKSKTNIAIFNSSEDEFKAIREWQNTLYYHQNDAIKQLVEHFVDNPDIHFYLRIHPNLGKVSNMQTRGIEEMDYPNLTVIPAFDQVDTYALMRAADKTVGFGSSTLVEATFWQKPSLLYGKSFYMGLDCVYVPETFEELTKLVTERNLPPKKRERTYKYAYYVSSRGKKLEKFQWNGKFNSTFKGVEMKRFYPDTFNYLFKYLGNFPKWVKMNKLVWDRGLKLSDIGKLKQENVLKQ
;
A
#
# COMPACT_ATOMS: atom_id res chain seq x y z
N MET A 1 -25.75 16.93 -3.28
CA MET A 1 -24.97 16.56 -4.48
C MET A 1 -25.30 15.12 -4.85
N LYS A 2 -25.06 14.72 -6.10
CA LYS A 2 -25.16 13.33 -6.59
C LYS A 2 -23.82 12.63 -6.44
N VAL A 3 -23.84 11.45 -5.84
CA VAL A 3 -22.64 10.69 -5.48
C VAL A 3 -22.72 9.30 -6.07
N LEU A 4 -21.64 8.88 -6.74
CA LEU A 4 -21.49 7.50 -7.16
C LEU A 4 -20.43 6.82 -6.29
N LEU A 5 -20.78 5.74 -5.58
CA LEU A 5 -19.84 4.98 -4.76
C LEU A 5 -19.57 3.60 -5.38
N PHE A 6 -18.30 3.26 -5.59
CA PHE A 6 -17.91 1.90 -5.98
C PHE A 6 -17.70 1.01 -4.75
N SER A 7 -18.60 0.05 -4.56
CA SER A 7 -18.55 -0.91 -3.45
C SER A 7 -17.96 -2.25 -3.92
N ASN A 8 -16.73 -2.53 -3.48
CA ASN A 8 -16.12 -3.87 -3.54
C ASN A 8 -15.41 -4.27 -2.23
N GLN A 9 -15.73 -3.61 -1.11
CA GLN A 9 -15.02 -3.81 0.18
C GLN A 9 -15.69 -4.80 1.12
N GLY A 10 -16.85 -5.34 0.77
CA GLY A 10 -17.65 -6.17 1.68
C GLY A 10 -16.92 -7.39 2.25
N LEU A 11 -15.89 -7.87 1.56
CA LEU A 11 -15.02 -8.90 2.10
C LEU A 11 -14.32 -8.35 3.36
N SER A 12 -13.70 -7.17 3.28
CA SER A 12 -12.83 -6.57 4.29
C SER A 12 -13.63 -5.80 5.34
N VAL A 13 -13.74 -6.37 6.55
CA VAL A 13 -14.49 -5.78 7.66
C VAL A 13 -14.11 -4.33 7.98
N PRO A 14 -12.82 -3.95 8.14
CA PRO A 14 -12.49 -2.57 8.46
C PRO A 14 -12.84 -1.61 7.32
N HIS A 15 -12.59 -2.00 6.06
CA HIS A 15 -12.86 -1.13 4.91
C HIS A 15 -14.37 -0.99 4.63
N LEU A 16 -15.15 -2.05 4.82
CA LEU A 16 -16.62 -1.96 4.80
C LEU A 16 -17.12 -1.07 5.95
N GLY A 17 -16.51 -1.13 7.14
CA GLY A 17 -16.83 -0.23 8.25
C GLY A 17 -16.64 1.25 7.88
N ILE A 18 -15.54 1.58 7.23
CA ILE A 18 -15.25 2.93 6.70
C ILE A 18 -16.30 3.32 5.64
N GLU A 19 -16.57 2.44 4.68
CA GLU A 19 -17.55 2.69 3.62
C GLU A 19 -18.95 2.99 4.19
N LEU A 20 -19.38 2.22 5.20
CA LEU A 20 -20.67 2.43 5.88
C LEU A 20 -20.71 3.75 6.67
N GLU A 21 -19.60 4.13 7.32
CA GLU A 21 -19.48 5.44 7.99
C GLU A 21 -19.64 6.59 6.99
N ILE A 22 -18.96 6.49 5.84
CA ILE A 22 -19.05 7.45 4.74
C ILE A 22 -20.50 7.52 4.21
N LEU A 23 -21.14 6.38 3.96
CA LEU A 23 -22.52 6.35 3.47
C LEU A 23 -23.51 7.00 4.43
N GLU A 24 -23.38 6.78 5.75
CA GLU A 24 -24.24 7.44 6.73
C GLU A 24 -23.97 8.95 6.81
N ALA A 25 -22.70 9.38 6.73
CA ALA A 25 -22.36 10.81 6.69
C ALA A 25 -22.95 11.48 5.44
N LEU A 26 -22.77 10.87 4.27
CA LEU A 26 -23.32 11.39 3.01
C LEU A 26 -24.85 11.52 3.05
N LYS A 27 -25.54 10.52 3.63
CA LYS A 27 -27.00 10.54 3.81
C LYS A 27 -27.43 11.64 4.80
N ALA A 28 -26.70 11.83 5.90
CA ALA A 28 -26.99 12.87 6.88
C ALA A 28 -26.80 14.28 6.30
N GLU A 29 -25.85 14.46 5.40
CA GLU A 29 -25.60 15.70 4.64
C GLU A 29 -26.63 15.94 3.52
N GLY A 30 -27.58 15.02 3.29
CA GLY A 30 -28.62 15.15 2.29
C GLY A 30 -28.16 14.87 0.85
N HIS A 31 -27.05 14.15 0.67
CA HIS A 31 -26.60 13.75 -0.67
C HIS A 31 -27.42 12.61 -1.26
N GLU A 32 -27.54 12.64 -2.59
CA GLU A 32 -28.16 11.61 -3.39
C GLU A 32 -27.10 10.56 -3.75
N VAL A 33 -27.14 9.37 -3.15
CA VAL A 33 -26.06 8.38 -3.31
C VAL A 33 -26.52 7.18 -4.12
N ASP A 34 -25.79 6.85 -5.18
CA ASP A 34 -25.91 5.62 -5.95
C ASP A 34 -24.72 4.71 -5.67
N ILE A 35 -24.98 3.44 -5.34
CA ILE A 35 -23.94 2.44 -5.07
C ILE A 35 -23.84 1.51 -6.28
N VAL A 36 -22.63 1.34 -6.81
CA VAL A 36 -22.33 0.34 -7.83
C VAL A 36 -21.55 -0.80 -7.17
N LYS A 37 -22.07 -2.02 -7.26
CA LYS A 37 -21.44 -3.24 -6.73
C LYS A 37 -20.80 -4.08 -7.82
N CYS A 38 -19.69 -4.73 -7.47
CA CYS A 38 -18.91 -5.59 -8.37
C CYS A 38 -19.72 -6.77 -8.96
N ASN A 39 -20.60 -7.42 -8.18
CA ASN A 39 -21.42 -8.55 -8.64
C ASN A 39 -20.60 -9.69 -9.26
N SER A 40 -19.40 -9.94 -8.71
CA SER A 40 -18.45 -10.93 -9.21
C SER A 40 -17.99 -10.68 -10.67
N LYS A 41 -17.80 -9.41 -11.07
CA LYS A 41 -17.40 -9.02 -12.45
C LYS A 41 -15.98 -8.47 -12.61
N VAL A 42 -15.22 -8.34 -11.52
CA VAL A 42 -13.79 -7.95 -11.54
C VAL A 42 -12.85 -9.15 -11.71
N ASN A 43 -13.33 -10.40 -11.60
CA ASN A 43 -12.54 -11.64 -11.80
C ASN A 43 -11.13 -11.68 -11.13
N GLY A 44 -10.96 -11.04 -9.96
CA GLY A 44 -9.68 -11.00 -9.25
C GLY A 44 -9.38 -9.59 -8.73
N CYS A 45 -10.03 -9.18 -7.64
CA CYS A 45 -9.83 -7.86 -7.02
C CYS A 45 -8.75 -7.91 -5.92
N TYR A 46 -8.34 -6.75 -5.40
CA TYR A 46 -7.34 -6.66 -4.32
C TYR A 46 -7.63 -7.58 -3.12
N PHE A 47 -8.89 -7.60 -2.65
CA PHE A 47 -9.30 -8.43 -1.51
C PHE A 47 -9.49 -9.91 -1.85
N ASN A 48 -9.61 -10.25 -3.13
CA ASN A 48 -9.88 -11.61 -3.62
C ASN A 48 -9.19 -11.89 -4.98
N PRO A 49 -7.84 -11.90 -5.03
CA PRO A 49 -7.12 -11.88 -6.30
C PRO A 49 -7.25 -13.18 -7.09
N ALA A 50 -7.39 -14.31 -6.40
CA ALA A 50 -7.63 -15.60 -7.04
C ALA A 50 -9.10 -15.84 -7.41
N TYR A 51 -9.97 -14.83 -7.27
CA TYR A 51 -11.38 -14.91 -7.62
C TYR A 51 -12.14 -16.06 -6.91
N ASN A 52 -11.90 -16.19 -5.60
CA ASN A 52 -12.59 -17.14 -4.74
C ASN A 52 -14.10 -16.88 -4.72
N LEU A 53 -14.91 -17.82 -5.20
CA LEU A 53 -16.35 -17.63 -5.32
C LEU A 53 -17.06 -17.45 -3.95
N PRO A 54 -16.77 -18.26 -2.92
CA PRO A 54 -17.23 -17.96 -1.55
C PRO A 54 -16.86 -16.55 -1.08
N GLY A 55 -15.66 -16.07 -1.41
CA GLY A 55 -15.21 -14.72 -1.10
C GLY A 55 -16.07 -13.64 -1.77
N CYS A 56 -16.37 -13.78 -3.06
CA CYS A 56 -17.29 -12.88 -3.77
C CYS A 56 -18.69 -12.91 -3.15
N ALA A 57 -19.19 -14.09 -2.78
CA ALA A 57 -20.50 -14.25 -2.19
C ALA A 57 -20.60 -13.62 -0.79
N ILE A 58 -19.57 -13.81 0.05
CA ILE A 58 -19.45 -13.17 1.37
C ILE A 58 -19.41 -11.64 1.22
N CYS A 59 -18.62 -11.14 0.27
CA CYS A 59 -18.51 -9.71 0.00
C CYS A 59 -19.88 -9.10 -0.32
N GLU A 60 -20.59 -9.69 -1.27
CA GLU A 60 -21.90 -9.20 -1.71
C GLU A 60 -22.95 -9.26 -0.60
N ALA A 61 -23.04 -10.41 0.08
CA ALA A 61 -24.02 -10.64 1.14
C ALA A 61 -23.81 -9.70 2.34
N ARG A 62 -22.55 -9.54 2.79
CA ARG A 62 -22.26 -8.69 3.95
C ARG A 62 -22.60 -7.23 3.65
N SER A 63 -22.14 -6.70 2.51
CA SER A 63 -22.47 -5.33 2.12
C SER A 63 -23.98 -5.10 2.05
N ASP A 64 -24.74 -6.00 1.42
CA ASP A 64 -26.21 -5.85 1.31
C ASP A 64 -26.92 -5.87 2.67
N VAL A 65 -26.47 -6.73 3.59
CA VAL A 65 -27.02 -6.76 4.95
C VAL A 65 -26.84 -5.42 5.64
N PHE A 66 -25.66 -4.80 5.53
CA PHE A 66 -25.40 -3.52 6.18
C PHE A 66 -26.03 -2.34 5.47
N TYR A 67 -26.14 -2.34 4.14
CA TYR A 67 -26.91 -1.33 3.41
C TYR A 67 -28.38 -1.32 3.82
N ARG A 68 -28.99 -2.50 3.98
CA ARG A 68 -30.36 -2.59 4.54
C ARG A 68 -30.43 -2.07 5.96
N LYS A 69 -29.42 -2.33 6.79
CA LYS A 69 -29.39 -1.88 8.20
C LYS A 69 -29.26 -0.37 8.36
N ILE A 70 -28.53 0.31 7.49
CA ILE A 70 -28.47 1.79 7.47
C ILE A 70 -29.66 2.42 6.72
N GLY A 71 -30.63 1.59 6.31
CA GLY A 71 -31.83 2.04 5.60
C GLY A 71 -31.50 2.67 4.25
N PHE A 72 -30.58 2.07 3.50
CA PHE A 72 -30.25 2.49 2.15
C PHE A 72 -31.30 1.96 1.15
N ASP A 73 -31.69 2.78 0.18
CA ASP A 73 -32.69 2.40 -0.82
C ASP A 73 -32.11 1.37 -1.80
N ALA A 74 -32.74 0.19 -1.87
CA ALA A 74 -32.34 -0.89 -2.75
C ALA A 74 -32.41 -0.52 -4.24
N ASN A 75 -33.27 0.45 -4.63
CA ASN A 75 -33.38 0.93 -6.01
C ASN A 75 -32.17 1.75 -6.47
N ARG A 76 -31.33 2.18 -5.52
CA ARG A 76 -30.10 2.93 -5.75
C ARG A 76 -28.84 2.06 -5.67
N ILE A 77 -29.01 0.74 -5.64
CA ILE A 77 -27.93 -0.24 -5.62
C ILE A 77 -27.87 -0.95 -6.97
N PHE A 78 -26.91 -0.55 -7.77
CA PHE A 78 -26.65 -1.09 -9.10
C PHE A 78 -25.56 -2.15 -9.06
N ARG A 79 -25.56 -3.04 -10.06
CA ARG A 79 -24.62 -4.15 -10.15
C ARG A 79 -23.99 -4.18 -11.53
N MET A 80 -22.68 -4.37 -11.56
CA MET A 80 -21.95 -4.49 -12.80
C MET A 80 -22.39 -5.73 -13.60
N LYS A 81 -22.20 -5.64 -14.92
CA LYS A 81 -22.32 -6.73 -15.89
C LYS A 81 -21.01 -6.92 -16.66
N TRP A 82 -20.93 -7.97 -17.47
CA TRP A 82 -19.84 -8.09 -18.46
C TRP A 82 -20.25 -7.40 -19.75
N TYR A 83 -19.31 -6.67 -20.36
CA TYR A 83 -19.42 -6.18 -21.72
C TYR A 83 -18.64 -7.11 -22.66
N GLU A 84 -19.21 -7.40 -23.83
CA GLU A 84 -18.58 -8.26 -24.85
C GLU A 84 -17.21 -7.73 -25.28
N GLU A 85 -17.06 -6.41 -25.35
CA GLU A 85 -15.78 -5.75 -25.66
C GLU A 85 -14.68 -6.17 -24.66
N ALA A 86 -14.98 -6.18 -23.36
CA ALA A 86 -14.04 -6.61 -22.34
C ALA A 86 -13.80 -8.13 -22.35
N LEU A 87 -14.81 -8.93 -22.69
CA LEU A 87 -14.69 -10.39 -22.79
C LEU A 87 -13.78 -10.80 -23.95
N ASN A 88 -13.87 -10.11 -25.08
CA ASN A 88 -13.16 -10.44 -26.32
C ASN A 88 -11.82 -9.71 -26.46
N PHE A 89 -11.43 -8.88 -25.49
CA PHE A 89 -10.16 -8.18 -25.48
C PHE A 89 -8.97 -9.16 -25.40
N ASN A 90 -7.97 -8.95 -26.27
CA ASN A 90 -6.69 -9.65 -26.25
C ASN A 90 -5.60 -8.65 -25.91
N ALA A 91 -4.79 -8.96 -24.91
CA ALA A 91 -3.72 -8.07 -24.49
C ALA A 91 -2.59 -8.07 -25.53
N PRO A 92 -1.96 -6.92 -25.81
CA PRO A 92 -0.70 -6.91 -26.56
C PRO A 92 0.42 -7.57 -25.74
N PHE A 93 1.53 -7.84 -26.40
CA PHE A 93 2.73 -8.33 -25.72
C PHE A 93 3.45 -7.17 -25.03
N PHE A 94 3.76 -7.34 -23.74
CA PHE A 94 4.52 -6.39 -22.94
C PHE A 94 5.87 -7.00 -22.60
N ASP A 95 6.95 -6.46 -23.14
CA ASP A 95 8.29 -7.00 -22.92
C ASP A 95 8.80 -6.59 -21.53
N THR A 96 8.42 -5.39 -21.09
CA THR A 96 8.83 -4.81 -19.80
C THR A 96 7.63 -4.35 -18.95
N LEU A 97 7.89 -4.12 -17.66
CA LEU A 97 6.93 -3.48 -16.75
C LEU A 97 6.53 -2.08 -17.24
N ASN A 98 7.45 -1.34 -17.85
CA ASN A 98 7.16 0.01 -18.37
C ASN A 98 6.21 -0.05 -19.57
N ASP A 99 6.31 -1.06 -20.45
CA ASP A 99 5.36 -1.23 -21.55
C ASP A 99 3.93 -1.39 -21.01
N LEU A 100 3.79 -2.12 -19.89
CA LEU A 100 2.52 -2.26 -19.21
C LEU A 100 2.08 -0.95 -18.53
N PHE A 101 2.98 -0.19 -17.90
CA PHE A 101 2.65 1.11 -17.31
C PHE A 101 2.12 2.13 -18.34
N GLU A 102 2.53 2.03 -19.59
CA GLU A 102 2.13 2.96 -20.65
C GLU A 102 0.92 2.46 -21.47
N PHE A 103 0.35 1.30 -21.12
CA PHE A 103 -0.85 0.80 -21.79
C PHE A 103 -2.08 1.65 -21.47
N ASN A 104 -2.69 2.19 -22.53
CA ASN A 104 -3.91 2.96 -22.49
C ASN A 104 -5.06 2.24 -23.21
N TYR A 105 -6.26 2.33 -22.67
CA TYR A 105 -7.50 1.91 -23.31
C TYR A 105 -8.46 3.10 -23.34
N LYS A 106 -8.87 3.56 -24.53
CA LYS A 106 -9.66 4.80 -24.71
C LYS A 106 -9.04 5.98 -23.94
N ASP A 107 -7.73 6.19 -24.09
CA ASP A 107 -6.93 7.21 -23.41
C ASP A 107 -6.86 7.10 -21.87
N ALA A 108 -7.35 6.00 -21.28
CA ALA A 108 -7.29 5.74 -19.85
C ALA A 108 -6.12 4.80 -19.56
N ASN A 109 -5.22 5.16 -18.64
CA ASN A 109 -4.06 4.36 -18.30
C ASN A 109 -4.44 3.18 -17.39
N LEU A 110 -5.08 2.17 -18.00
CA LEU A 110 -5.47 0.96 -17.27
C LEU A 110 -4.26 0.09 -16.92
N GLY A 111 -3.18 0.19 -17.70
CA GLY A 111 -1.96 -0.56 -17.52
C GLY A 111 -1.30 -0.37 -16.15
N LEU A 112 -1.24 0.88 -15.67
CA LEU A 112 -0.69 1.23 -14.36
C LEU A 112 -1.42 0.52 -13.21
N GLY A 113 -2.75 0.52 -13.25
CA GLY A 113 -3.58 -0.17 -12.24
C GLY A 113 -3.40 -1.69 -12.27
N VAL A 114 -3.29 -2.28 -13.47
CA VAL A 114 -3.02 -3.72 -13.64
C VAL A 114 -1.66 -4.10 -13.08
N ALA A 115 -0.62 -3.35 -13.42
CA ALA A 115 0.72 -3.56 -12.89
C ALA A 115 0.72 -3.45 -11.36
N SER A 116 0.10 -2.41 -10.79
CA SER A 116 -0.03 -2.24 -9.34
C SER A 116 -0.72 -3.43 -8.67
N SER A 117 -1.77 -3.97 -9.27
CA SER A 117 -2.48 -5.15 -8.76
C SER A 117 -1.62 -6.41 -8.77
N ILE A 118 -0.91 -6.67 -9.87
CA ILE A 118 -0.05 -7.86 -10.00
C ILE A 118 1.11 -7.79 -9.01
N ILE A 119 1.81 -6.65 -8.95
CA ILE A 119 2.92 -6.43 -8.01
C ILE A 119 2.44 -6.62 -6.56
N SER A 120 1.29 -6.07 -6.19
CA SER A 120 0.73 -6.23 -4.83
C SER A 120 0.40 -7.68 -4.49
N VAL A 121 0.04 -8.49 -5.50
CA VAL A 121 -0.35 -9.88 -5.31
C VAL A 121 0.87 -10.81 -5.26
N GLN A 122 1.80 -10.62 -6.20
CA GLN A 122 2.98 -11.45 -6.38
C GLN A 122 4.15 -11.02 -5.51
N ARG A 123 4.13 -9.79 -4.98
CA ARG A 123 5.25 -9.14 -4.26
C ARG A 123 6.53 -9.09 -5.10
N ASP A 124 6.40 -9.14 -6.44
CA ASP A 124 7.49 -9.07 -7.40
C ASP A 124 7.17 -8.02 -8.46
N TYR A 125 8.19 -7.25 -8.85
CA TYR A 125 8.11 -6.20 -9.86
C TYR A 125 8.81 -6.58 -11.17
N ASP A 126 9.22 -7.84 -11.32
CA ASP A 126 9.57 -8.46 -12.60
C ASP A 126 8.31 -8.88 -13.39
N VAL A 127 7.52 -7.90 -13.81
CA VAL A 127 6.23 -8.12 -14.48
C VAL A 127 6.32 -7.83 -15.97
N SER A 128 6.13 -8.88 -16.77
CA SER A 128 6.04 -8.80 -18.24
C SER A 128 5.11 -9.89 -18.79
N SER A 129 4.90 -9.90 -20.09
CA SER A 129 4.18 -10.99 -20.77
C SER A 129 4.93 -12.33 -20.68
N HIS A 130 6.26 -12.31 -20.50
CA HIS A 130 7.06 -13.52 -20.29
C HIS A 130 6.76 -14.18 -18.94
N THR A 131 6.60 -13.39 -17.87
CA THR A 131 6.40 -13.89 -16.51
C THR A 131 4.92 -14.04 -16.14
N PHE A 132 4.07 -13.10 -16.52
CA PHE A 132 2.67 -13.01 -16.07
C PHE A 132 1.65 -12.74 -17.19
N GLY A 133 1.95 -13.00 -18.47
CA GLY A 133 1.10 -12.62 -19.61
C GLY A 133 -0.38 -13.00 -19.50
N GLN A 134 -0.70 -14.22 -19.06
CA GLN A 134 -2.10 -14.63 -18.87
C GLN A 134 -2.80 -13.88 -17.72
N LEU A 135 -2.08 -13.55 -16.64
CA LEU A 135 -2.61 -12.79 -15.52
C LEU A 135 -2.80 -11.30 -15.90
N ILE A 136 -1.84 -10.72 -16.63
CA ILE A 136 -1.94 -9.38 -17.22
C ILE A 136 -3.20 -9.27 -18.07
N GLU A 137 -3.40 -10.21 -19.00
CA GLU A 137 -4.59 -10.19 -19.85
C GLU A 137 -5.89 -10.28 -19.04
N GLN A 138 -5.99 -11.19 -18.07
CA GLN A 138 -7.19 -11.30 -17.24
C GLN A 138 -7.46 -10.02 -16.45
N GLN A 139 -6.42 -9.38 -15.89
CA GLN A 139 -6.56 -8.13 -15.14
C GLN A 139 -6.93 -6.95 -16.06
N LEU A 140 -6.40 -6.88 -17.28
CA LEU A 140 -6.79 -5.88 -18.29
C LEU A 140 -8.25 -6.04 -18.69
N ARG A 141 -8.72 -7.27 -18.97
CA ARG A 141 -10.15 -7.53 -19.26
C ARG A 141 -11.04 -7.05 -18.11
N SER A 142 -10.62 -7.25 -16.87
CA SER A 142 -11.36 -6.77 -15.70
C SER A 142 -11.35 -5.25 -15.55
N ALA A 143 -10.22 -4.59 -15.74
CA ALA A 143 -10.10 -3.14 -15.70
C ALA A 143 -10.95 -2.48 -16.81
N ILE A 144 -10.90 -3.01 -18.04
CA ILE A 144 -11.74 -2.58 -19.16
C ILE A 144 -13.22 -2.78 -18.84
N ASN A 145 -13.60 -3.90 -18.23
CA ASN A 145 -14.99 -4.14 -17.84
C ASN A 145 -15.47 -3.15 -16.77
N VAL A 146 -14.62 -2.79 -15.80
CA VAL A 146 -14.92 -1.74 -14.83
C VAL A 146 -15.12 -0.41 -15.55
N TYR A 147 -14.17 -0.01 -16.41
CA TYR A 147 -14.24 1.22 -17.19
C TYR A 147 -15.58 1.32 -17.94
N LEU A 148 -15.96 0.28 -18.69
CA LEU A 148 -17.20 0.27 -19.48
C LEU A 148 -18.48 0.31 -18.63
N ASN A 149 -18.50 -0.36 -17.47
CA ASN A 149 -19.63 -0.26 -16.56
C ASN A 149 -19.76 1.15 -15.98
N PHE A 150 -18.65 1.74 -15.55
CA PHE A 150 -18.67 3.07 -14.94
C PHE A 150 -18.88 4.18 -15.96
N GLU A 151 -18.41 4.03 -17.21
CA GLU A 151 -18.77 4.92 -18.32
C GLU A 151 -20.29 4.98 -18.45
N HIS A 152 -20.96 3.82 -18.50
CA HIS A 152 -22.42 3.75 -18.52
C HIS A 152 -23.09 4.37 -17.29
N PHE A 153 -22.61 4.08 -16.08
CA PHE A 153 -23.23 4.62 -14.85
C PHE A 153 -23.01 6.12 -14.68
N VAL A 154 -21.83 6.62 -15.03
CA VAL A 154 -21.52 8.05 -15.01
C VAL A 154 -22.43 8.81 -16.00
N GLU A 155 -22.60 8.30 -17.21
CA GLU A 155 -23.51 8.91 -18.20
C GLU A 155 -24.97 8.90 -17.73
N ARG A 156 -25.39 7.80 -17.11
CA ARG A 156 -26.77 7.64 -16.60
C ARG A 156 -27.07 8.55 -15.41
N PHE A 157 -26.19 8.59 -14.41
CA PHE A 157 -26.47 9.26 -13.14
C PHE A 157 -25.95 10.70 -13.09
N LYS A 158 -24.93 11.02 -13.89
CA LYS A 158 -24.24 12.32 -13.91
C LYS A 158 -23.83 12.75 -12.48
N PRO A 159 -22.95 11.98 -11.81
CA PRO A 159 -22.56 12.28 -10.43
C PRO A 159 -21.72 13.56 -10.36
N ASP A 160 -21.88 14.31 -9.27
CA ASP A 160 -21.03 15.46 -8.96
C ASP A 160 -19.64 15.02 -8.46
N TYR A 161 -19.56 13.84 -7.81
CA TYR A 161 -18.30 13.20 -7.46
C TYR A 161 -18.42 11.68 -7.26
N ILE A 162 -17.27 11.00 -7.30
CA ILE A 162 -17.14 9.55 -7.16
C ILE A 162 -16.39 9.19 -5.88
N TYR A 163 -16.88 8.23 -5.10
CA TYR A 163 -16.18 7.63 -3.96
C TYR A 163 -15.68 6.22 -4.29
N LEU A 164 -14.43 5.94 -3.90
CA LEU A 164 -13.83 4.62 -4.06
C LEU A 164 -12.70 4.37 -3.05
N PHE A 165 -12.43 3.10 -2.77
CA PHE A 165 -11.32 2.71 -1.90
C PHE A 165 -9.99 2.84 -2.63
N ASN A 166 -9.02 3.51 -1.99
CA ASN A 166 -7.61 3.59 -2.38
C ASN A 166 -7.29 4.14 -3.78
N GLY A 167 -7.79 3.52 -4.86
CA GLY A 167 -7.69 4.02 -6.24
C GLY A 167 -6.52 3.47 -7.06
N ARG A 168 -5.59 2.69 -6.48
CA ARG A 168 -4.40 2.20 -7.21
C ARG A 168 -4.58 0.86 -7.95
N PHE A 169 -5.58 0.07 -7.60
CA PHE A 169 -5.71 -1.31 -8.11
C PHE A 169 -6.45 -1.33 -9.44
N ALA A 170 -6.21 -2.33 -10.29
CA ALA A 170 -6.86 -2.48 -11.60
C ALA A 170 -8.35 -2.10 -11.62
N GLU A 171 -9.11 -2.54 -10.61
CA GLU A 171 -10.54 -2.26 -10.53
C GLU A 171 -10.93 -0.88 -10.00
N THR A 172 -10.06 -0.19 -9.25
CA THR A 172 -10.35 1.16 -8.74
C THR A 172 -9.65 2.23 -9.58
N HIS A 173 -8.47 1.95 -10.10
CA HIS A 173 -7.70 2.84 -10.97
C HIS A 173 -8.40 3.09 -12.31
N ALA A 174 -9.06 2.08 -12.89
CA ALA A 174 -9.89 2.26 -14.08
C ALA A 174 -10.98 3.33 -13.89
N LEU A 175 -11.51 3.45 -12.66
CA LEU A 175 -12.49 4.47 -12.30
C LEU A 175 -11.83 5.83 -12.03
N ILE A 176 -10.61 5.87 -11.49
CA ILE A 176 -9.81 7.11 -11.36
C ILE A 176 -9.56 7.72 -12.74
N GLU A 177 -9.06 6.91 -13.68
CA GLU A 177 -8.76 7.37 -15.04
C GLU A 177 -10.02 7.89 -15.75
N LEU A 178 -11.12 7.13 -15.68
CA LEU A 178 -12.40 7.59 -16.23
C LEU A 178 -12.88 8.90 -15.58
N ALA A 179 -12.77 9.03 -14.25
CA ALA A 179 -13.18 10.24 -13.55
C ALA A 179 -12.35 11.45 -14.00
N GLN A 180 -11.03 11.29 -14.12
CA GLN A 180 -10.13 12.34 -14.61
C GLN A 180 -10.44 12.73 -16.06
N GLN A 181 -10.61 11.76 -16.95
CA GLN A 181 -10.97 12.00 -18.35
C GLN A 181 -12.29 12.77 -18.51
N LYS A 182 -13.29 12.44 -17.68
CA LYS A 182 -14.61 13.11 -17.71
C LYS A 182 -14.64 14.39 -16.89
N GLY A 183 -13.54 14.78 -16.24
CA GLY A 183 -13.48 15.96 -15.37
C GLY A 183 -14.37 15.86 -14.13
N ILE A 184 -14.63 14.63 -13.65
CA ILE A 184 -15.46 14.37 -12.47
C ILE A 184 -14.57 14.27 -11.25
N PRO A 185 -14.76 15.11 -10.22
CA PRO A 185 -14.05 14.98 -8.97
C PRO A 185 -14.22 13.59 -8.34
N PHE A 186 -13.18 13.08 -7.70
CA PHE A 186 -13.25 11.82 -6.97
C PHE A 186 -12.65 11.97 -5.57
N ARG A 187 -13.05 11.05 -4.68
CA ARG A 187 -12.55 10.93 -3.32
C ARG A 187 -12.15 9.50 -3.06
N THR A 188 -10.86 9.30 -2.78
CA THR A 188 -10.40 8.01 -2.29
C THR A 188 -10.46 7.95 -0.78
N PHE A 189 -10.69 6.78 -0.20
CA PHE A 189 -10.62 6.58 1.24
C PHE A 189 -9.70 5.40 1.60
N GLU A 190 -9.10 5.49 2.79
CA GLU A 190 -8.19 4.50 3.36
C GLU A 190 -8.25 4.52 4.90
N LYS A 191 -7.76 3.45 5.54
CA LYS A 191 -7.47 3.40 6.98
C LYS A 191 -6.56 4.59 7.38
N GLY A 192 -6.89 5.22 8.50
CA GLY A 192 -6.12 6.28 9.13
C GLY A 192 -4.93 5.75 9.93
N ALA A 193 -4.59 6.41 11.04
CA ALA A 193 -3.52 5.97 11.94
C ALA A 193 -3.82 4.62 12.61
N THR A 194 -5.09 4.33 12.87
CA THR A 194 -5.57 3.12 13.56
C THR A 194 -6.74 2.45 12.83
N TYR A 195 -7.12 1.25 13.27
CA TYR A 195 -8.35 0.56 12.81
C TYR A 195 -9.65 1.29 13.15
N LEU A 196 -9.59 2.34 13.98
CA LEU A 196 -10.73 3.16 14.40
C LEU A 196 -10.72 4.55 13.76
N THR A 197 -9.86 4.76 12.76
CA THR A 197 -9.73 6.03 12.05
C THR A 197 -9.67 5.81 10.55
N TYR A 198 -10.11 6.78 9.76
CA TYR A 198 -10.05 6.75 8.30
C TYR A 198 -9.74 8.12 7.72
N GLU A 199 -9.13 8.18 6.54
CA GLU A 199 -8.81 9.42 5.86
C GLU A 199 -9.47 9.43 4.48
N ILE A 200 -9.91 10.61 4.05
CA ILE A 200 -10.45 10.86 2.71
C ILE A 200 -9.45 11.75 1.99
N TYR A 201 -9.17 11.42 0.72
CA TYR A 201 -8.25 12.15 -0.14
C TYR A 201 -9.03 12.67 -1.34
N ASP A 202 -9.10 14.00 -1.45
CA ASP A 202 -9.76 14.68 -2.57
C ASP A 202 -8.87 14.67 -3.81
N ASN A 203 -9.40 14.14 -4.92
CA ASN A 203 -8.76 14.09 -6.24
C ASN A 203 -7.33 13.52 -6.26
N CYS A 204 -7.01 12.64 -5.32
CA CYS A 204 -5.70 11.97 -5.26
C CYS A 204 -5.79 10.60 -4.58
N LEU A 205 -4.70 9.85 -4.71
CA LEU A 205 -4.51 8.56 -4.06
C LEU A 205 -3.96 8.75 -2.63
N PRO A 206 -4.21 7.82 -1.69
CA PRO A 206 -3.65 7.87 -0.33
C PRO A 206 -2.11 7.80 -0.28
N HIS A 207 -1.49 7.51 -1.42
CA HIS A 207 -0.04 7.41 -1.61
C HIS A 207 0.60 8.69 -2.17
N SER A 208 -0.19 9.76 -2.39
CA SER A 208 0.39 11.00 -2.93
C SER A 208 1.32 11.65 -1.91
N ILE A 209 2.57 11.89 -2.30
CA ILE A 209 3.58 12.53 -1.45
C ILE A 209 3.15 13.97 -1.17
N LYS A 210 2.75 14.72 -2.20
CA LYS A 210 2.25 16.09 -2.11
C LYS A 210 1.09 16.20 -1.12
N THR A 211 0.04 15.40 -1.28
CA THR A 211 -1.11 15.46 -0.37
C THR A 211 -0.72 15.05 1.06
N ARG A 212 0.15 14.05 1.22
CA ARG A 212 0.63 13.64 2.55
C ARG A 212 1.45 14.72 3.24
N GLN A 213 2.28 15.46 2.52
CA GLN A 213 3.03 16.59 3.08
C GLN A 213 2.09 17.70 3.53
N MET A 214 1.09 18.05 2.71
CA MET A 214 0.06 19.03 3.09
C MET A 214 -0.70 18.57 4.35
N ASN A 215 -1.05 17.27 4.43
CA ASN A 215 -1.74 16.74 5.59
C ASN A 215 -0.82 16.70 6.84
N ILE A 216 0.47 16.40 6.69
CA ILE A 216 1.43 16.45 7.80
C ILE A 216 1.44 17.85 8.44
N ASP A 217 1.53 18.90 7.61
CA ASP A 217 1.49 20.28 8.09
C ASP A 217 0.14 20.64 8.70
N TYR A 218 -0.96 20.32 8.01
CA TYR A 218 -2.31 20.57 8.50
C TYR A 218 -2.56 19.95 9.88
N TYR A 219 -2.26 18.67 10.07
CA TYR A 219 -2.47 17.99 11.34
C TYR A 219 -1.59 18.60 12.45
N TRP A 220 -0.34 18.92 12.15
CA TRP A 220 0.56 19.55 13.13
C TRP A 220 0.09 20.94 13.56
N GLU A 221 -0.36 21.77 12.63
CA GLU A 221 -0.79 23.15 12.87
C GLU A 221 -2.12 23.25 13.62
N ASN A 222 -3.01 22.26 13.46
CA ASN A 222 -4.32 22.23 14.09
C ASN A 222 -4.36 21.42 15.41
N ALA A 223 -3.22 20.87 15.84
CA ALA A 223 -3.10 20.14 17.10
C ALA A 223 -2.71 21.07 18.25
N ASP A 224 -3.10 20.70 19.47
CA ASP A 224 -2.56 21.34 20.67
C ASP A 224 -1.03 21.21 20.72
N GLU A 225 -0.36 22.32 21.07
CA GLU A 225 1.10 22.42 20.96
C GLU A 225 1.83 21.43 21.87
N LYS A 226 1.31 21.20 23.06
CA LYS A 226 1.91 20.27 24.02
C LYS A 226 1.59 18.83 23.62
N GLU A 227 0.32 18.55 23.32
CA GLU A 227 -0.14 17.21 22.94
C GLU A 227 0.58 16.68 21.71
N ARG A 228 0.80 17.52 20.68
CA ARG A 228 1.45 17.08 19.43
C ARG A 228 2.90 16.67 19.64
N VAL A 229 3.62 17.36 20.52
CA VAL A 229 5.01 17.03 20.87
C VAL A 229 5.06 15.74 21.67
N GLU A 230 4.25 15.61 22.73
CA GLU A 230 4.20 14.41 23.55
C GLU A 230 3.83 13.16 22.73
N THR A 231 2.84 13.29 21.84
CA THR A 231 2.42 12.22 20.92
C THR A 231 3.51 11.86 19.91
N ALA A 232 4.19 12.86 19.35
CA ALA A 232 5.30 12.62 18.41
C ALA A 232 6.46 11.90 19.08
N GLU A 233 6.87 12.32 20.29
CA GLU A 233 7.94 11.67 21.04
C GLU A 233 7.57 10.25 21.45
N ALA A 234 6.34 10.06 21.94
CA ALA A 234 5.82 8.74 22.31
C ALA A 234 5.92 7.76 21.14
N TRP A 235 5.61 8.19 19.91
CA TRP A 235 5.74 7.35 18.72
C TRP A 235 7.16 6.78 18.56
N PHE A 236 8.21 7.61 18.68
CA PHE A 236 9.59 7.12 18.56
C PHE A 236 10.00 6.16 19.69
N TYR A 237 9.57 6.43 20.92
CA TYR A 237 9.84 5.54 22.06
C TYR A 237 9.10 4.20 21.91
N ASP A 238 7.83 4.24 21.48
CA ASP A 238 7.02 3.06 21.20
C ASP A 238 7.55 2.21 20.04
N LYS A 239 8.19 2.85 19.04
CA LYS A 239 8.88 2.13 17.95
C LYS A 239 10.05 1.30 18.50
N VAL A 240 10.86 1.83 19.41
CA VAL A 240 11.98 1.12 20.05
C VAL A 240 11.51 0.02 21.01
N GLN A 241 10.35 0.21 21.66
CA GLN A 241 9.77 -0.77 22.57
C GLN A 241 8.91 -1.83 21.86
N GLY A 242 8.54 -1.61 20.60
CA GLY A 242 7.65 -2.50 19.85
C GLY A 242 6.19 -2.41 20.26
N THR A 243 5.79 -1.34 20.97
CA THR A 243 4.44 -1.11 21.53
C THR A 243 3.53 -0.24 20.66
N HIS A 244 4.09 0.32 19.58
CA HIS A 244 3.35 1.16 18.63
C HIS A 244 2.16 0.42 18.00
N LYS A 245 1.08 1.16 17.72
CA LYS A 245 -0.21 0.60 17.27
C LYS A 245 -0.51 0.79 15.79
N ASN A 246 0.31 1.57 15.08
CA ASN A 246 0.00 2.04 13.73
C ASN A 246 0.48 1.05 12.65
N ASP A 247 1.54 0.31 12.94
CA ASP A 247 2.13 -0.71 12.08
C ASP A 247 2.59 -1.93 12.88
N LYS A 248 3.13 -2.94 12.18
CA LYS A 248 3.55 -4.20 12.79
C LYS A 248 4.95 -4.05 13.40
N SER A 249 5.08 -4.45 14.67
CA SER A 249 6.39 -4.62 15.31
C SER A 249 7.15 -5.83 14.76
N TYR A 250 8.45 -5.65 14.56
CA TYR A 250 9.38 -6.68 14.08
C TYR A 250 10.52 -6.98 15.06
N LEU A 251 10.42 -6.47 16.29
CA LEU A 251 11.51 -6.55 17.28
C LEU A 251 11.62 -7.91 17.97
N ASP A 252 10.56 -8.74 17.97
CA ASP A 252 10.50 -10.01 18.71
C ASP A 252 11.64 -11.00 18.38
N LYS A 253 12.28 -10.84 17.22
CA LYS A 253 13.38 -11.71 16.77
C LYS A 253 14.78 -11.12 17.03
N MET A 254 14.86 -9.87 17.46
CA MET A 254 16.13 -9.16 17.68
C MET A 254 16.63 -9.37 19.10
N GLU A 255 17.95 -9.46 19.24
CA GLU A 255 18.62 -9.46 20.54
C GLU A 255 19.06 -8.03 20.87
N LYS A 256 18.50 -7.45 21.93
CA LYS A 256 18.72 -6.05 22.30
C LYS A 256 20.21 -5.72 22.41
N GLY A 257 20.65 -4.69 21.70
CA GLY A 257 22.03 -4.22 21.71
C GLY A 257 23.00 -5.00 20.81
N ARG A 258 22.55 -6.09 20.15
CA ARG A 258 23.42 -6.90 19.28
C ARG A 258 23.77 -6.13 18.01
N LEU A 259 25.07 -6.07 17.73
CA LEU A 259 25.66 -5.57 16.49
C LEU A 259 26.10 -6.74 15.60
N PRO A 260 26.34 -6.52 14.30
CA PRO A 260 26.98 -7.50 13.42
C PRO A 260 28.32 -7.95 13.99
N GLU A 261 28.69 -9.22 13.80
CA GLU A 261 29.93 -9.78 14.35
C GLU A 261 31.19 -9.07 13.85
N ASN A 262 31.15 -8.58 12.60
CA ASN A 262 32.22 -7.81 11.98
C ASN A 262 32.06 -6.29 12.13
N PHE A 263 31.33 -5.82 13.15
CA PHE A 263 31.21 -4.38 13.40
C PHE A 263 32.52 -3.77 13.91
N ASP A 264 33.12 -2.89 13.12
CA ASP A 264 34.42 -2.26 13.43
C ASP A 264 34.28 -0.76 13.71
N LYS A 265 34.39 -0.40 14.99
CA LYS A 265 34.29 1.00 15.45
C LYS A 265 35.44 1.91 14.97
N SER A 266 36.53 1.35 14.45
CA SER A 266 37.63 2.14 13.90
C SER A 266 37.31 2.70 12.50
N LYS A 267 36.33 2.12 11.82
CA LYS A 267 35.86 2.54 10.50
C LYS A 267 34.73 3.56 10.59
N THR A 268 34.49 4.24 9.48
CA THR A 268 33.25 4.97 9.20
C THR A 268 32.18 3.96 8.80
N ASN A 269 31.25 3.69 9.72
CA ASN A 269 30.20 2.71 9.57
C ASN A 269 28.92 3.36 9.02
N ILE A 270 28.45 2.87 7.87
CA ILE A 270 27.23 3.35 7.21
C ILE A 270 26.16 2.26 7.29
N ALA A 271 25.07 2.54 8.01
CA ALA A 271 23.92 1.62 8.05
C ALA A 271 22.94 1.92 6.91
N ILE A 272 22.70 0.95 6.04
CA ILE A 272 21.74 1.05 4.94
C ILE A 272 20.43 0.35 5.36
N PHE A 273 19.32 1.08 5.28
CA PHE A 273 17.97 0.56 5.53
C PHE A 273 17.15 0.61 4.24
N ASN A 274 17.05 -0.53 3.55
CA ASN A 274 16.22 -0.62 2.35
C ASN A 274 14.72 -0.68 2.70
N SER A 275 13.88 -0.40 1.71
CA SER A 275 12.42 -0.53 1.81
C SER A 275 11.91 -1.54 0.78
N SER A 276 10.65 -1.96 0.92
CA SER A 276 10.00 -2.87 -0.04
C SER A 276 9.59 -2.08 -1.29
N GLU A 277 10.34 -2.20 -2.38
CA GLU A 277 10.08 -1.42 -3.62
C GLU A 277 8.70 -1.70 -4.23
N ASP A 278 8.22 -2.94 -4.11
CA ASP A 278 6.96 -3.41 -4.69
C ASP A 278 5.74 -2.60 -4.22
N GLU A 279 5.79 -1.99 -3.03
CA GLU A 279 4.66 -1.23 -2.48
C GLU A 279 4.38 0.09 -3.23
N PHE A 280 5.41 0.67 -3.86
CA PHE A 280 5.35 2.00 -4.48
C PHE A 280 5.75 2.01 -5.97
N LYS A 281 6.29 0.91 -6.51
CA LYS A 281 6.81 0.83 -7.89
C LYS A 281 5.81 1.28 -8.96
N ALA A 282 4.52 0.99 -8.76
CA ALA A 282 3.44 1.35 -9.67
C ALA A 282 2.77 2.70 -9.35
N ILE A 283 3.46 3.60 -8.64
CA ILE A 283 2.94 4.93 -8.31
C ILE A 283 3.87 5.99 -8.92
N ARG A 284 3.36 6.73 -9.91
CA ARG A 284 4.15 7.72 -10.69
C ARG A 284 4.91 8.71 -9.81
N GLU A 285 4.29 9.21 -8.74
CA GLU A 285 4.93 10.18 -7.84
C GLU A 285 6.16 9.63 -7.11
N TRP A 286 6.28 8.31 -6.96
CA TRP A 286 7.38 7.63 -6.29
C TRP A 286 8.54 7.25 -7.23
N GLN A 287 8.32 7.29 -8.55
CA GLN A 287 9.38 7.14 -9.53
C GLN A 287 10.35 8.32 -9.41
N ASN A 288 11.65 8.06 -9.47
CA ASN A 288 12.70 9.08 -9.39
C ASN A 288 13.78 8.79 -10.43
N THR A 289 14.64 9.78 -10.70
CA THR A 289 15.70 9.72 -11.71
C THR A 289 17.06 9.33 -11.13
N LEU A 290 17.14 9.08 -9.82
CA LEU A 290 18.39 8.82 -9.12
C LEU A 290 18.89 7.39 -9.37
N TYR A 291 17.95 6.45 -9.52
CA TYR A 291 18.20 5.04 -9.78
C TYR A 291 16.91 4.36 -10.26
N TYR A 292 17.04 3.21 -10.93
CA TYR A 292 15.88 2.43 -11.36
C TYR A 292 15.39 1.48 -10.26
N HIS A 293 16.33 0.79 -9.58
CA HIS A 293 16.09 -0.02 -8.37
C HIS A 293 16.97 0.42 -7.20
N GLN A 294 16.51 0.21 -5.97
CA GLN A 294 17.32 0.45 -4.77
C GLN A 294 18.59 -0.41 -4.78
N ASN A 295 18.50 -1.63 -5.30
CA ASN A 295 19.65 -2.50 -5.47
C ASN A 295 20.73 -1.86 -6.36
N ASP A 296 20.34 -1.13 -7.42
CA ASP A 296 21.29 -0.43 -8.29
C ASP A 296 22.02 0.66 -7.51
N ALA A 297 21.28 1.45 -6.72
CA ALA A 297 21.85 2.51 -5.90
C ALA A 297 22.76 1.96 -4.78
N ILE A 298 22.38 0.83 -4.17
CA ILE A 298 23.20 0.16 -3.16
C ILE A 298 24.49 -0.34 -3.80
N LYS A 299 24.42 -1.08 -4.91
CA LYS A 299 25.59 -1.60 -5.65
C LYS A 299 26.53 -0.45 -6.05
N GLN A 300 25.98 0.59 -6.67
CA GLN A 300 26.75 1.77 -7.07
C GLN A 300 27.46 2.43 -5.88
N LEU A 301 26.78 2.56 -4.74
CA LEU A 301 27.35 3.17 -3.54
C LEU A 301 28.47 2.32 -2.94
N VAL A 302 28.27 1.01 -2.78
CA VAL A 302 29.28 0.13 -2.17
C VAL A 302 30.49 -0.03 -3.08
N GLU A 303 30.27 -0.14 -4.40
CA GLU A 303 31.32 -0.21 -5.42
C GLU A 303 32.19 1.05 -5.43
N HIS A 304 31.59 2.23 -5.32
CA HIS A 304 32.32 3.50 -5.30
C HIS A 304 33.35 3.58 -4.17
N PHE A 305 33.12 2.88 -3.06
CA PHE A 305 33.99 2.88 -1.87
C PHE A 305 34.70 1.54 -1.65
N VAL A 306 34.72 0.63 -2.64
CA VAL A 306 35.25 -0.72 -2.46
C VAL A 306 36.75 -0.73 -2.08
N ASP A 307 37.50 0.23 -2.63
CA ASP A 307 38.94 0.40 -2.36
C ASP A 307 39.24 1.28 -1.15
N ASN A 308 38.21 1.76 -0.43
CA ASN A 308 38.37 2.57 0.77
C ASN A 308 38.26 1.68 2.03
N PRO A 309 39.38 1.30 2.67
CA PRO A 309 39.35 0.38 3.81
C PRO A 309 38.70 0.98 5.07
N ASP A 310 38.58 2.31 5.13
CA ASP A 310 38.08 3.06 6.28
C ASP A 310 36.55 3.17 6.29
N ILE A 311 35.85 2.72 5.25
CA ILE A 311 34.38 2.77 5.17
C ILE A 311 33.83 1.35 5.13
N HIS A 312 32.79 1.08 5.93
CA HIS A 312 32.07 -0.18 5.92
C HIS A 312 30.56 0.04 5.87
N PHE A 313 29.88 -0.70 5.01
CA PHE A 313 28.43 -0.64 4.84
C PHE A 313 27.75 -1.83 5.50
N TYR A 314 26.63 -1.58 6.19
CA TYR A 314 25.78 -2.60 6.78
C TYR A 314 24.38 -2.50 6.20
N LEU A 315 24.02 -3.38 5.28
CA LEU A 315 22.69 -3.45 4.69
C LEU A 315 21.76 -4.29 5.56
N ARG A 316 20.84 -3.66 6.30
CA ARG A 316 19.80 -4.38 7.04
C ARG A 316 18.57 -4.56 6.15
N ILE A 317 18.32 -5.79 5.73
CA ILE A 317 17.17 -6.13 4.87
C ILE A 317 15.87 -5.89 5.64
N HIS A 318 14.92 -5.18 5.02
CA HIS A 318 13.62 -4.91 5.60
C HIS A 318 12.85 -6.20 5.96
N PRO A 319 12.24 -6.33 7.16
CA PRO A 319 11.50 -7.52 7.57
C PRO A 319 10.37 -7.96 6.63
N ASN A 320 9.71 -7.02 5.92
CA ASN A 320 8.68 -7.32 4.91
C ASN A 320 9.21 -8.14 3.72
N LEU A 321 10.53 -8.14 3.47
CA LEU A 321 11.18 -8.88 2.39
C LEU A 321 11.64 -10.27 2.81
N GLY A 322 11.75 -10.56 4.12
CA GLY A 322 12.37 -11.80 4.62
C GLY A 322 11.66 -13.12 4.27
N LYS A 323 10.45 -13.07 3.70
CA LYS A 323 9.70 -14.25 3.21
C LYS A 323 9.31 -14.13 1.74
N VAL A 324 9.83 -13.14 1.05
CA VAL A 324 9.52 -12.85 -0.34
C VAL A 324 10.72 -13.25 -1.17
N SER A 325 10.50 -13.97 -2.27
CA SER A 325 11.50 -14.13 -3.32
C SER A 325 11.06 -13.26 -4.48
N ASN A 326 11.66 -12.09 -4.61
CA ASN A 326 11.38 -11.13 -5.68
C ASN A 326 12.68 -10.62 -6.30
N MET A 327 12.57 -9.79 -7.34
CA MET A 327 13.73 -9.19 -8.00
C MET A 327 14.68 -8.50 -6.99
N GLN A 328 14.12 -7.84 -5.96
CA GLN A 328 14.91 -7.16 -4.94
C GLN A 328 15.74 -8.14 -4.10
N THR A 329 15.11 -9.17 -3.53
CA THR A 329 15.80 -10.11 -2.64
C THR A 329 16.82 -10.94 -3.40
N ARG A 330 16.49 -11.40 -4.62
CA ARG A 330 17.43 -12.12 -5.51
C ARG A 330 18.65 -11.25 -5.81
N GLY A 331 18.45 -9.97 -6.16
CA GLY A 331 19.55 -9.07 -6.44
C GLY A 331 20.41 -8.69 -5.22
N ILE A 332 19.89 -8.81 -3.99
CA ILE A 332 20.66 -8.63 -2.74
C ILE A 332 21.49 -9.87 -2.42
N GLU A 333 20.96 -11.08 -2.68
CA GLU A 333 21.69 -12.34 -2.47
C GLU A 333 22.97 -12.44 -3.32
N GLU A 334 23.01 -11.74 -4.45
CA GLU A 334 24.17 -11.65 -5.35
C GLU A 334 25.20 -10.58 -4.93
N MET A 335 24.93 -9.76 -3.91
CA MET A 335 25.85 -8.70 -3.48
C MET A 335 26.95 -9.28 -2.59
N ASP A 336 28.17 -9.33 -3.10
CA ASP A 336 29.37 -9.74 -2.36
C ASP A 336 30.49 -8.71 -2.56
N TYR A 337 30.70 -7.86 -1.56
CA TYR A 337 31.73 -6.82 -1.59
C TYR A 337 32.50 -6.81 -0.26
N PRO A 338 33.83 -6.58 -0.28
CA PRO A 338 34.67 -6.62 0.92
C PRO A 338 34.31 -5.56 1.97
N ASN A 339 33.67 -4.46 1.56
CA ASN A 339 33.23 -3.35 2.41
C ASN A 339 31.72 -3.42 2.73
N LEU A 340 31.04 -4.55 2.49
CA LEU A 340 29.61 -4.71 2.72
C LEU A 340 29.31 -5.91 3.64
N THR A 341 28.49 -5.68 4.65
CA THR A 341 27.82 -6.73 5.42
C THR A 341 26.33 -6.71 5.12
N VAL A 342 25.81 -7.77 4.52
CA VAL A 342 24.36 -7.97 4.34
C VAL A 342 23.80 -8.66 5.59
N ILE A 343 22.85 -8.01 6.25
CA ILE A 343 22.19 -8.50 7.47
C ILE A 343 20.78 -9.00 7.10
N PRO A 344 20.50 -10.30 7.19
CA PRO A 344 19.21 -10.87 6.82
C PRO A 344 18.02 -10.27 7.58
N ALA A 345 16.85 -10.30 6.96
CA ALA A 345 15.63 -9.68 7.48
C ALA A 345 15.18 -10.17 8.87
N PHE A 346 15.46 -11.44 9.20
CA PHE A 346 15.13 -12.07 10.48
C PHE A 346 16.34 -12.36 11.36
N ASP A 347 17.49 -11.77 11.04
CA ASP A 347 18.69 -11.87 11.85
C ASP A 347 18.52 -11.16 13.21
N GLN A 348 19.21 -11.65 14.24
CA GLN A 348 19.14 -11.19 15.63
C GLN A 348 19.76 -9.81 15.87
N VAL A 349 20.51 -9.23 14.92
CA VAL A 349 21.02 -7.86 15.02
C VAL A 349 19.89 -6.87 15.31
N ASP A 350 20.08 -6.05 16.34
CA ASP A 350 19.15 -5.00 16.75
C ASP A 350 19.27 -3.78 15.82
N THR A 351 18.18 -3.48 15.12
CA THR A 351 18.11 -2.37 14.16
C THR A 351 18.44 -1.02 14.79
N TYR A 352 17.98 -0.78 16.03
CA TYR A 352 18.27 0.46 16.75
C TYR A 352 19.68 0.47 17.34
N ALA A 353 20.24 -0.69 17.70
CA ALA A 353 21.65 -0.78 18.08
C ALA A 353 22.55 -0.44 16.90
N LEU A 354 22.31 -1.03 15.73
CA LEU A 354 23.05 -0.74 14.49
C LEU A 354 22.95 0.73 14.11
N MET A 355 21.73 1.29 14.08
CA MET A 355 21.50 2.72 13.83
C MET A 355 22.29 3.63 14.78
N ARG A 356 22.27 3.32 16.08
CA ARG A 356 22.98 4.14 17.08
C ARG A 356 24.49 3.95 17.04
N ALA A 357 24.98 2.80 16.58
CA ALA A 357 26.41 2.52 16.46
C ALA A 357 27.01 3.10 15.17
N ALA A 358 26.24 3.18 14.09
CA ALA A 358 26.67 3.75 12.82
C ALA A 358 26.96 5.26 12.90
N ASP A 359 27.86 5.72 12.05
CA ASP A 359 28.19 7.14 11.87
C ASP A 359 27.10 7.85 11.09
N LYS A 360 26.52 7.18 10.08
CA LYS A 360 25.44 7.70 9.25
C LYS A 360 24.47 6.59 8.84
N THR A 361 23.24 6.97 8.50
CA THR A 361 22.25 6.05 7.94
C THR A 361 21.83 6.46 6.54
N VAL A 362 21.73 5.51 5.61
CA VAL A 362 21.25 5.73 4.23
C VAL A 362 20.00 4.89 3.99
N GLY A 363 19.03 5.41 3.24
CA GLY A 363 17.85 4.64 2.89
C GLY A 363 17.03 5.25 1.78
N PHE A 364 15.98 4.53 1.39
CA PHE A 364 15.24 4.73 0.13
C PHE A 364 13.72 4.87 0.38
N GLY A 365 13.35 5.66 1.40
CA GLY A 365 11.96 5.89 1.80
C GLY A 365 11.49 5.17 3.07
N SER A 366 12.37 4.42 3.75
CA SER A 366 12.06 3.79 5.05
C SER A 366 11.78 4.83 6.14
N SER A 367 10.85 4.55 7.07
CA SER A 367 10.67 5.39 8.26
C SER A 367 11.88 5.36 9.20
N THR A 368 12.72 4.33 9.11
CA THR A 368 13.92 4.20 9.93
C THR A 368 14.85 5.41 9.81
N LEU A 369 14.82 6.13 8.69
CA LEU A 369 15.62 7.35 8.51
C LEU A 369 15.13 8.54 9.35
N VAL A 370 13.82 8.74 9.47
CA VAL A 370 13.27 9.81 10.33
C VAL A 370 13.42 9.42 11.81
N GLU A 371 13.40 8.12 12.12
CA GLU A 371 13.75 7.58 13.43
C GLU A 371 15.24 7.83 13.77
N ALA A 372 16.15 7.64 12.81
CA ALA A 372 17.58 7.91 12.99
C ALA A 372 17.84 9.38 13.35
N THR A 373 17.18 10.32 12.67
CA THR A 373 17.27 11.75 13.02
C THR A 373 16.80 12.02 14.45
N PHE A 374 15.69 11.41 14.88
CA PHE A 374 15.19 11.56 16.25
C PHE A 374 16.24 11.08 17.28
N TRP A 375 16.93 9.98 16.97
CA TRP A 375 18.04 9.46 17.77
C TRP A 375 19.39 10.17 17.52
N GLN A 376 19.36 11.38 16.95
CA GLN A 376 20.53 12.25 16.72
C GLN A 376 21.59 11.60 15.82
N LYS A 377 21.15 10.85 14.81
CA LYS A 377 22.03 10.29 13.78
C LYS A 377 21.87 11.00 12.44
N PRO A 378 22.98 11.35 11.76
CA PRO A 378 22.93 11.86 10.39
C PRO A 378 22.26 10.84 9.47
N SER A 379 21.22 11.28 8.77
CA SER A 379 20.34 10.41 8.03
C SER A 379 20.14 10.93 6.62
N LEU A 380 20.39 10.08 5.63
CA LEU A 380 20.42 10.38 4.20
C LEU A 380 19.30 9.61 3.50
N LEU A 381 18.33 10.35 2.97
CA LEU A 381 17.28 9.82 2.10
C LEU A 381 17.73 9.98 0.65
N TYR A 382 18.15 8.88 0.03
CA TYR A 382 18.41 8.85 -1.42
C TYR A 382 17.18 8.25 -2.10
N GLY A 383 16.26 9.11 -2.55
CA GLY A 383 14.97 8.70 -3.09
C GLY A 383 13.84 9.58 -2.59
N LYS A 384 12.65 8.99 -2.45
CA LYS A 384 11.42 9.71 -2.09
C LYS A 384 10.81 9.18 -0.80
N SER A 385 10.16 10.05 -0.04
CA SER A 385 9.40 9.68 1.14
C SER A 385 8.33 10.73 1.46
N PHE A 386 7.37 10.40 2.31
CA PHE A 386 6.39 11.36 2.80
C PHE A 386 7.02 12.52 3.61
N TYR A 387 8.19 12.31 4.21
CA TYR A 387 8.85 13.28 5.09
C TYR A 387 9.96 14.10 4.39
N MET A 388 10.22 13.87 3.09
CA MET A 388 11.37 14.47 2.39
C MET A 388 11.36 16.02 2.36
N GLY A 389 10.20 16.66 2.55
CA GLY A 389 10.05 18.12 2.61
C GLY A 389 10.19 18.74 4.00
N LEU A 390 10.42 17.95 5.05
CA LEU A 390 10.42 18.43 6.45
C LEU A 390 11.79 18.91 6.95
N ASP A 391 12.83 18.86 6.10
CA ASP A 391 14.23 19.14 6.47
C ASP A 391 14.70 18.32 7.71
N CYS A 392 14.12 17.13 7.87
CA CYS A 392 14.42 16.19 8.96
C CYS A 392 15.46 15.14 8.56
N VAL A 393 15.88 15.11 7.29
CA VAL A 393 16.95 14.25 6.77
C VAL A 393 17.74 15.05 5.72
N TYR A 394 18.92 14.56 5.34
CA TYR A 394 19.60 15.01 4.13
C TYR A 394 18.98 14.32 2.92
N VAL A 395 18.74 15.06 1.84
CA VAL A 395 18.12 14.54 0.61
C VAL A 395 19.07 14.85 -0.56
N PRO A 396 20.13 14.05 -0.77
CA PRO A 396 21.00 14.24 -1.93
C PRO A 396 20.21 14.04 -3.23
N GLU A 397 20.37 14.97 -4.17
CA GLU A 397 19.69 14.98 -5.47
C GLU A 397 20.56 14.37 -6.58
N THR A 398 21.81 14.02 -6.27
CA THR A 398 22.73 13.34 -7.17
C THR A 398 23.56 12.30 -6.43
N PHE A 399 24.14 11.37 -7.20
CA PHE A 399 25.08 10.39 -6.64
C PHE A 399 26.34 11.06 -6.05
N GLU A 400 26.82 12.15 -6.66
CA GLU A 400 27.96 12.93 -6.16
C GLU A 400 27.67 13.59 -4.81
N GLU A 401 26.47 14.15 -4.62
CA GLU A 401 26.06 14.69 -3.33
C GLU A 401 25.95 13.59 -2.27
N LEU A 402 25.44 12.42 -2.63
CA LEU A 402 25.36 11.27 -1.74
C LEU A 402 26.77 10.86 -1.25
N THR A 403 27.73 10.68 -2.16
CA THR A 403 29.09 10.26 -1.80
C THR A 403 29.83 11.32 -0.98
N LYS A 404 29.61 12.60 -1.28
CA LYS A 404 30.10 13.73 -0.48
C LYS A 404 29.57 13.69 0.95
N LEU A 405 28.26 13.46 1.13
CA LEU A 405 27.67 13.35 2.47
C LEU A 405 28.14 12.10 3.21
N VAL A 406 28.38 10.98 2.52
CA VAL A 406 28.94 9.76 3.12
C VAL A 406 30.35 10.00 3.66
N THR A 407 31.20 10.70 2.90
CA THR A 407 32.60 10.98 3.25
C THR A 407 32.78 12.09 4.29
N GLU A 408 31.77 12.96 4.47
CA GLU A 408 31.82 14.04 5.46
C GLU A 408 31.96 13.48 6.89
N ARG A 409 33.15 13.60 7.50
CA ARG A 409 33.47 12.96 8.78
C ARG A 409 32.57 13.44 9.92
N ASN A 410 32.30 14.75 9.97
CA ASN A 410 31.56 15.38 11.06
C ASN A 410 30.21 15.91 10.59
N LEU A 411 29.48 15.12 9.79
CA LEU A 411 28.14 15.49 9.34
C LEU A 411 27.22 15.61 10.57
N PRO A 412 26.67 16.80 10.89
CA PRO A 412 25.78 16.91 12.05
C PRO A 412 24.42 16.27 11.74
N PRO A 413 23.75 15.67 12.74
CA PRO A 413 22.35 15.28 12.57
C PRO A 413 21.48 16.51 12.35
N LYS A 414 20.38 16.35 11.60
CA LYS A 414 19.32 17.36 11.55
C LYS A 414 18.64 17.45 12.92
N LYS A 415 18.02 18.59 13.21
CA LYS A 415 17.30 18.81 14.48
C LYS A 415 16.20 17.77 14.67
N ARG A 416 16.15 17.15 15.86
CA ARG A 416 15.16 16.10 16.19
C ARG A 416 13.73 16.63 16.10
N GLU A 417 13.49 17.88 16.48
CA GLU A 417 12.15 18.48 16.49
C GLU A 417 11.52 18.52 15.09
N ARG A 418 12.35 18.48 14.03
CA ARG A 418 11.87 18.42 12.64
C ARG A 418 11.23 17.08 12.28
N THR A 419 11.46 16.05 13.08
CA THR A 419 10.81 14.74 12.90
C THR A 419 9.40 14.70 13.48
N TYR A 420 9.04 15.66 14.35
CA TYR A 420 7.82 15.58 15.16
C TYR A 420 6.56 15.70 14.32
N LYS A 421 6.55 16.56 13.29
CA LYS A 421 5.42 16.69 12.37
C LYS A 421 5.01 15.35 11.76
N TYR A 422 6.01 14.61 11.25
CA TYR A 422 5.78 13.30 10.66
C TYR A 422 5.28 12.29 11.69
N ALA A 423 5.94 12.20 12.85
CA ALA A 423 5.59 11.27 13.92
C ALA A 423 4.18 11.52 14.49
N TYR A 424 3.81 12.79 14.66
CA TYR A 424 2.46 13.17 15.07
C TYR A 424 1.43 12.75 14.02
N TYR A 425 1.67 13.07 12.74
CA TYR A 425 0.76 12.74 11.65
C TYR A 425 0.51 11.23 11.55
N VAL A 426 1.55 10.40 11.55
CA VAL A 426 1.37 8.93 11.47
C VAL A 426 0.63 8.36 12.68
N SER A 427 0.67 9.06 13.82
CA SER A 427 0.01 8.66 15.07
C SER A 427 -1.43 9.12 15.21
N SER A 428 -1.81 10.19 14.53
CA SER A 428 -3.09 10.88 14.74
C SER A 428 -3.97 10.99 13.50
N ARG A 429 -3.44 10.73 12.30
CA ARG A 429 -4.17 10.96 11.04
C ARG A 429 -5.49 10.21 10.95
N GLY A 430 -6.42 10.82 10.23
CA GLY A 430 -7.76 10.33 9.96
C GLY A 430 -8.81 10.86 10.93
N LYS A 431 -10.07 10.70 10.54
CA LYS A 431 -11.28 10.95 11.32
C LYS A 431 -11.63 9.68 12.10
N LYS A 432 -12.15 9.83 13.32
CA LYS A 432 -12.64 8.70 14.11
C LYS A 432 -13.83 8.04 13.43
N LEU A 433 -13.87 6.71 13.47
CA LEU A 433 -15.07 5.93 13.14
C LEU A 433 -15.98 5.93 14.37
N GLU A 434 -17.18 6.50 14.24
CA GLU A 434 -18.12 6.65 15.35
C GLU A 434 -19.01 5.43 15.51
N LYS A 435 -19.34 4.78 14.39
CA LYS A 435 -20.34 3.71 14.32
C LYS A 435 -19.71 2.33 14.16
N PHE A 436 -18.48 2.27 13.67
CA PHE A 436 -17.71 1.04 13.55
C PHE A 436 -16.83 0.79 14.78
N GLN A 437 -16.82 -0.46 15.26
CA GLN A 437 -15.94 -0.90 16.33
C GLN A 437 -15.09 -2.08 15.84
N TRP A 438 -13.77 -1.95 15.99
CA TRP A 438 -12.82 -3.02 15.69
C TRP A 438 -12.58 -3.90 16.92
N ASN A 439 -13.13 -5.12 16.89
CA ASN A 439 -12.90 -6.16 17.91
C ASN A 439 -12.19 -7.38 17.31
N GLY A 440 -11.44 -7.17 16.22
CA GLY A 440 -10.83 -8.22 15.43
C GLY A 440 -11.71 -8.69 14.27
N LYS A 441 -11.11 -9.52 13.41
CA LYS A 441 -11.65 -9.90 12.08
C LYS A 441 -13.07 -10.47 12.10
N PHE A 442 -13.43 -11.19 13.15
CA PHE A 442 -14.72 -11.90 13.23
C PHE A 442 -15.72 -11.27 14.20
N ASN A 443 -15.29 -10.37 15.09
CA ASN A 443 -16.13 -9.86 16.19
C ASN A 443 -16.41 -8.35 16.08
N SER A 444 -15.91 -7.70 15.03
CA SER A 444 -16.15 -6.27 14.81
C SER A 444 -17.62 -5.99 14.55
N THR A 445 -18.06 -4.79 14.93
CA THR A 445 -19.47 -4.40 14.86
C THR A 445 -19.64 -3.08 14.12
N PHE A 446 -20.83 -2.87 13.55
CA PHE A 446 -21.27 -1.58 13.04
C PHE A 446 -22.65 -1.26 13.64
N LYS A 447 -22.77 -0.13 14.34
CA LYS A 447 -23.96 0.25 15.14
C LYS A 447 -24.41 -0.87 16.08
N GLY A 448 -23.45 -1.50 16.76
CA GLY A 448 -23.69 -2.62 17.69
C GLY A 448 -24.04 -3.96 17.03
N VAL A 449 -24.10 -4.03 15.69
CA VAL A 449 -24.40 -5.26 14.96
C VAL A 449 -23.10 -5.93 14.49
N GLU A 450 -22.93 -7.20 14.82
CA GLU A 450 -21.79 -8.01 14.40
C GLU A 450 -21.67 -8.15 12.86
N MET A 451 -20.47 -7.89 12.34
CA MET A 451 -20.09 -8.03 10.94
C MET A 451 -19.61 -9.46 10.64
N LYS A 452 -20.56 -10.40 10.67
CA LYS A 452 -20.31 -11.85 10.53
C LYS A 452 -19.63 -12.21 9.20
N ARG A 453 -18.95 -13.35 9.22
CA ARG A 453 -18.36 -13.93 8.01
C ARG A 453 -19.42 -14.37 7.01
N PHE A 454 -20.45 -15.06 7.47
CA PHE A 454 -21.50 -15.63 6.63
C PHE A 454 -22.86 -15.09 7.03
N TYR A 455 -23.71 -14.84 6.04
CA TYR A 455 -25.11 -14.48 6.18
C TYR A 455 -25.95 -15.45 5.33
N PRO A 456 -27.27 -15.60 5.58
CA PRO A 456 -28.13 -16.44 4.75
C PRO A 456 -27.99 -16.15 3.24
N ASP A 457 -27.93 -14.86 2.86
CA ASP A 457 -27.73 -14.43 1.47
C ASP A 457 -26.39 -14.85 0.86
N THR A 458 -25.40 -15.23 1.68
CA THR A 458 -24.12 -15.75 1.17
C THR A 458 -24.33 -17.00 0.32
N PHE A 459 -25.25 -17.88 0.70
CA PHE A 459 -25.52 -19.11 -0.06
C PHE A 459 -26.26 -18.81 -1.37
N ASN A 460 -27.19 -17.84 -1.37
CA ASN A 460 -27.88 -17.38 -2.58
C ASN A 460 -26.89 -16.81 -3.60
N TYR A 461 -25.95 -15.97 -3.14
CA TYR A 461 -24.89 -15.45 -3.98
C TYR A 461 -23.92 -16.53 -4.45
N LEU A 462 -23.55 -17.47 -3.58
CA LEU A 462 -22.68 -18.58 -3.97
C LEU A 462 -23.33 -19.39 -5.09
N PHE A 463 -24.60 -19.77 -4.96
CA PHE A 463 -25.35 -20.48 -5.99
C PHE A 463 -25.38 -19.71 -7.31
N LYS A 464 -25.67 -18.40 -7.25
CA LYS A 464 -25.61 -17.49 -8.41
C LYS A 464 -24.25 -17.50 -9.11
N TYR A 465 -23.17 -17.70 -8.37
CA TYR A 465 -21.80 -17.64 -8.90
C TYR A 465 -21.19 -19.00 -9.26
N LEU A 466 -21.86 -20.13 -8.99
CA LEU A 466 -21.32 -21.47 -9.25
C LEU A 466 -20.89 -21.67 -10.71
N GLY A 467 -21.59 -21.07 -11.68
CA GLY A 467 -21.20 -21.13 -13.09
C GLY A 467 -19.82 -20.52 -13.40
N ASN A 468 -19.24 -19.74 -12.49
CA ASN A 468 -17.90 -19.18 -12.63
C ASN A 468 -16.79 -20.09 -12.08
N PHE A 469 -17.11 -21.32 -11.65
CA PHE A 469 -16.12 -22.24 -11.08
C PHE A 469 -14.90 -22.47 -11.99
N PRO A 470 -15.03 -22.66 -13.32
CA PRO A 470 -13.87 -22.79 -14.21
C PRO A 470 -12.95 -21.57 -14.18
N LYS A 471 -13.52 -20.35 -14.07
CA LYS A 471 -12.75 -19.11 -13.95
C LYS A 471 -12.00 -19.05 -12.63
N TRP A 472 -12.62 -19.48 -11.53
CA TRP A 472 -11.94 -19.57 -10.24
C TRP A 472 -10.75 -20.54 -10.28
N VAL A 473 -10.92 -21.72 -10.88
CA VAL A 473 -9.81 -22.68 -11.06
C VAL A 473 -8.66 -22.06 -11.86
N LYS A 474 -8.98 -21.39 -13.00
CA LYS A 474 -7.99 -20.67 -13.81
C LYS A 474 -7.26 -19.60 -13.00
N MET A 475 -8.00 -18.72 -12.33
CA MET A 475 -7.42 -17.63 -11.53
C MET A 475 -6.57 -18.15 -10.37
N ASN A 476 -6.96 -19.25 -9.73
CA ASN A 476 -6.15 -19.87 -8.68
C ASN A 476 -4.80 -20.35 -9.21
N LYS A 477 -4.77 -20.95 -10.41
CA LYS A 477 -3.53 -21.35 -11.07
C LYS A 477 -2.68 -20.13 -11.42
N LEU A 478 -3.26 -19.10 -12.04
CA LEU A 478 -2.54 -17.89 -12.43
C LEU A 478 -1.94 -17.11 -11.25
N VAL A 479 -2.64 -17.09 -10.12
CA VAL A 479 -2.22 -16.28 -8.96
C VAL A 479 -1.25 -17.03 -8.04
N TRP A 480 -1.42 -18.34 -7.86
CA TRP A 480 -0.66 -19.12 -6.87
C TRP A 480 0.30 -20.14 -7.48
N ASP A 481 0.37 -20.23 -8.81
CA ASP A 481 1.12 -21.24 -9.56
C ASP A 481 0.84 -22.69 -9.09
N ARG A 482 -0.43 -22.96 -8.75
CA ARG A 482 -0.88 -24.29 -8.31
C ARG A 482 -2.35 -24.52 -8.52
N GLY A 483 -2.74 -25.80 -8.54
CA GLY A 483 -4.14 -26.22 -8.54
C GLY A 483 -4.92 -25.76 -7.30
N LEU A 484 -6.25 -25.69 -7.46
CA LEU A 484 -7.19 -25.38 -6.39
C LEU A 484 -7.20 -26.50 -5.34
N LYS A 485 -7.05 -26.15 -4.06
CA LYS A 485 -7.11 -27.06 -2.92
C LYS A 485 -8.41 -26.84 -2.14
N LEU A 486 -8.87 -27.85 -1.40
CA LEU A 486 -10.04 -27.72 -0.51
C LEU A 486 -9.88 -26.58 0.50
N SER A 487 -8.66 -26.36 1.00
CA SER A 487 -8.39 -25.25 1.93
C SER A 487 -8.60 -23.86 1.31
N ASP A 488 -8.57 -23.73 -0.02
CA ASP A 488 -8.81 -22.45 -0.70
C ASP A 488 -10.27 -22.02 -0.55
N ILE A 489 -11.22 -22.94 -0.36
CA ILE A 489 -12.64 -22.61 -0.11
C ILE A 489 -12.78 -21.73 1.15
N GLY A 490 -11.99 -22.02 2.18
CA GLY A 490 -12.01 -21.32 3.47
C GLY A 490 -10.98 -20.20 3.61
N LYS A 491 -9.92 -20.15 2.78
CA LYS A 491 -8.87 -19.14 2.86
C LYS A 491 -9.23 -17.89 2.07
N LEU A 492 -9.62 -16.84 2.80
CA LEU A 492 -9.79 -15.49 2.24
C LEU A 492 -8.49 -14.72 2.48
N LYS A 493 -7.89 -14.13 1.43
CA LYS A 493 -6.57 -13.46 1.46
C LYS A 493 -6.44 -12.32 2.48
N GLN A 494 -7.53 -11.89 3.12
CA GLN A 494 -7.51 -10.99 4.28
C GLN A 494 -6.53 -11.34 5.40
N GLU A 495 -6.10 -12.60 5.51
CA GLU A 495 -5.16 -13.02 6.55
C GLU A 495 -3.76 -12.38 6.39
N ASN A 496 -3.43 -11.89 5.19
CA ASN A 496 -2.16 -11.20 4.93
C ASN A 496 -2.32 -9.72 4.51
N VAL A 497 -3.49 -9.32 4.00
CA VAL A 497 -3.76 -7.92 3.58
C VAL A 497 -3.88 -6.96 4.78
N LEU A 498 -4.31 -7.43 5.95
CA LEU A 498 -4.41 -6.62 7.17
C LEU A 498 -3.04 -6.34 7.85
N LYS A 499 -1.93 -6.76 7.24
CA LYS A 499 -0.56 -6.54 7.76
C LYS A 499 0.18 -5.39 7.07
N GLN A 500 -0.43 -4.78 6.06
CA GLN A 500 -0.12 -3.44 5.54
C GLN A 500 -1.22 -2.49 6.08
#